data_AF-A0A3L7YVP2-F1
#
_entry.id   AF-A0A3L7YVP2-F1
#
_cell.length_a   1.000
_cell.length_b   1.000
_cell.length_c   1.000
_cell.angle_alpha   90.00
_cell.angle_beta   90.00
_cell.angle_gamma   90.00
#
_symmetry.space_group_name_H-M   'P 1'
#
loop_
_entity.id
_entity.type
_entity.pdbx_description
1 polymer ?
#
loop_
_entity_poly.entity_id
_entity_poly.type
_entity_poly.pdbx_seq_one_letter_code
_entity_poly.pdbx_strand_id
1 'polypeptide(L)' 'MTPLILREWRTRLGLSQAEAARIAGVSRGLLAEAERGRRAGERTLTRIAVALREHESHVPQPV' A
#
# COMPACT_ATOMS: atom_id res chain seq x y z
N MET A 1 7.48 6.49 6.51
CA MET A 1 7.51 5.44 5.47
C MET A 1 7.96 6.06 4.17
N THR A 2 9.00 5.55 3.51
CA THR A 2 9.42 6.09 2.22
C THR A 2 8.57 5.50 1.09
N PRO A 3 8.50 6.16 -0.08
CA PRO A 3 7.76 5.67 -1.24
C PRO A 3 8.20 4.28 -1.71
N LEU A 4 9.53 4.03 -1.65
CA LEU A 4 10.12 2.73 -2.00
C LEU A 4 9.68 1.62 -1.04
N ILE A 5 9.67 1.90 0.27
CA ILE A 5 9.20 0.94 1.29
C ILE A 5 7.73 0.56 1.05
N LEU A 6 6.88 1.52 0.65
CA LEU A 6 5.48 1.26 0.38
C LEU A 6 5.28 0.31 -0.80
N ARG A 7 6.01 0.55 -1.90
CA ARG A 7 5.99 -0.29 -3.09
C ARG A 7 6.49 -1.71 -2.77
N GLU A 8 7.64 -1.81 -2.11
CA GLU A 8 8.25 -3.10 -1.76
C GLU A 8 7.32 -3.94 -0.88
N TRP A 9 6.72 -3.32 0.14
CA TRP A 9 5.79 -4.00 1.03
C TRP A 9 4.57 -4.53 0.28
N ARG A 10 3.94 -3.70 -0.56
CA ARG A 10 2.83 -4.15 -1.42
C ARG A 10 3.23 -5.34 -2.29
N THR A 11 4.40 -5.27 -2.93
CA THR A 11 4.86 -6.35 -3.82
C THR A 11 5.15 -7.64 -3.08
N ARG A 12 5.67 -7.57 -1.84
CA ARG A 12 5.87 -8.75 -0.99
C ARG A 12 4.56 -9.43 -0.61
N LEU A 13 3.48 -8.66 -0.50
CA LEU A 13 2.13 -9.19 -0.27
C LEU A 13 1.47 -9.73 -1.55
N GLY A 14 2.15 -9.73 -2.70
CA GLY A 14 1.60 -10.21 -3.97
C GLY A 14 0.50 -9.31 -4.57
N LEU A 15 0.32 -8.10 -4.04
CA LEU A 15 -0.78 -7.21 -4.45
C LEU A 15 -0.40 -6.35 -5.65
N SER A 16 -1.31 -6.22 -6.61
CA SER A 16 -1.26 -5.16 -7.62
C SER A 16 -1.57 -3.78 -7.00
N GLN A 17 -1.22 -2.71 -7.71
CA GLN A 17 -1.61 -1.36 -7.28
C GLN A 17 -3.14 -1.17 -7.22
N ALA A 18 -3.89 -1.84 -8.10
CA ALA A 18 -5.35 -1.75 -8.08
C ALA A 18 -5.94 -2.41 -6.82
N GLU A 19 -5.45 -3.60 -6.46
CA GLU A 19 -5.91 -4.33 -5.28
C GLU A 19 -5.55 -3.60 -3.99
N ALA A 20 -4.30 -3.16 -3.85
CA ALA A 20 -3.88 -2.39 -2.68
C ALA A 20 -4.64 -1.07 -2.54
N ALA A 21 -4.91 -0.37 -3.65
CA ALA A 21 -5.71 0.85 -3.61
C ALA A 21 -7.16 0.59 -3.17
N ARG A 22 -7.76 -0.52 -3.64
CA ARG A 22 -9.09 -0.97 -3.20
C ARG A 22 -9.11 -1.27 -1.70
N ILE A 23 -8.11 -2.00 -1.19
CA ILE A 23 -7.98 -2.35 0.23
C ILE A 23 -7.82 -1.07 1.08
N ALA A 24 -7.02 -0.11 0.62
CA ALA A 24 -6.78 1.16 1.34
C ALA A 24 -7.89 2.21 1.17
N GLY A 25 -8.90 1.95 0.33
CA GLY A 25 -9.97 2.91 0.03
C GLY A 25 -9.45 4.20 -0.62
N VAL A 26 -8.49 4.09 -1.55
CA VAL A 26 -7.92 5.19 -2.32
C VAL A 26 -7.99 4.90 -3.83
N SER A 27 -7.76 5.91 -4.67
CA SER A 27 -7.67 5.66 -6.11
C SER A 27 -6.33 4.99 -6.48
N ARG A 28 -6.35 4.15 -7.52
CA ARG A 28 -5.13 3.54 -8.08
C ARG A 28 -4.08 4.58 -8.46
N GLY A 29 -4.51 5.72 -9.03
CA GLY A 29 -3.62 6.83 -9.39
C GLY A 29 -2.96 7.48 -8.19
N LEU A 30 -3.69 7.64 -7.08
CA LEU A 30 -3.14 8.18 -5.84
C LEU A 30 -2.09 7.24 -5.23
N LEU A 31 -2.33 5.92 -5.24
CA LEU A 31 -1.33 4.94 -4.81
C LEU A 31 -0.08 4.99 -5.71
N ALA A 32 -0.25 5.07 -7.03
CA ALA A 32 0.87 5.13 -7.96
C ALA A 32 1.73 6.40 -7.77
N GLU A 33 1.12 7.54 -7.46
CA GLU A 33 1.86 8.75 -7.11
C GLU A 33 2.54 8.64 -5.73
N ALA A 34 1.86 8.04 -4.74
CA ALA A 34 2.41 7.78 -3.42
C ALA A 34 3.70 6.93 -3.49
N GLU A 35 3.69 5.85 -4.28
CA GLU A 35 4.85 4.98 -4.50
C GLU A 35 6.00 5.66 -5.25
N ARG A 36 5.72 6.77 -5.96
CA ARG A 36 6.72 7.60 -6.64
C ARG A 36 7.19 8.78 -5.79
N GLY A 37 6.68 8.92 -4.56
CA GLY A 37 7.00 10.04 -3.68
C GLY A 37 6.34 11.36 -4.05
N ARG A 38 5.23 11.30 -4.80
CA ARG A 38 4.48 12.49 -5.25
C ARG A 38 3.06 12.49 -4.71
N ARG A 39 2.47 13.68 -4.56
CA ARG A 39 1.03 13.93 -4.35
C ARG A 39 0.31 13.19 -3.21
N ALA A 40 1.00 12.46 -2.34
CA ALA A 40 0.41 11.84 -1.17
C ALA A 40 0.83 12.61 0.09
N GLY A 41 -0.13 13.29 0.72
CA GLY A 41 0.07 13.84 2.06
C GLY A 41 0.25 12.71 3.08
N GLU A 42 0.82 13.04 4.24
CA GLU A 42 1.12 12.09 5.33
C GLU A 42 -0.09 11.22 5.69
N ARG A 43 -1.29 11.81 5.79
CA ARG A 43 -2.54 11.08 6.07
C ARG A 43 -2.84 9.98 5.06
N THR A 44 -2.60 10.22 3.77
CA THR A 44 -2.82 9.23 2.71
C THR A 44 -1.82 8.09 2.82
N LEU A 45 -0.55 8.41 3.06
CA LEU A 45 0.51 7.41 3.25
C LEU A 45 0.20 6.51 4.46
N THR A 46 -0.23 7.11 5.58
CA THR A 46 -0.64 6.37 6.78
C THR A 46 -1.83 5.46 6.50
N ARG A 47 -2.86 5.93 5.78
CA ARG A 47 -4.00 5.08 5.41
C ARG A 47 -3.59 3.86 4.58
N ILE A 48 -2.75 4.05 3.57
CA ILE A 48 -2.27 2.95 2.74
C ILE A 48 -1.43 1.97 3.59
N ALA A 49 -0.53 2.50 4.42
CA ALA A 49 0.33 1.68 5.28
C ALA A 49 -0.46 0.84 6.29
N VAL A 50 -1.49 1.41 6.93
CA VAL A 50 -2.38 0.68 7.86
C VAL A 50 -3.11 -0.43 7.12
N ALA A 51 -3.68 -0.13 5.96
CA ALA A 51 -4.43 -1.11 5.17
C ALA A 51 -3.55 -2.30 4.70
N LEU A 52 -2.30 -2.03 4.32
CA LEU A 52 -1.34 -3.10 3.98
C LEU A 52 -0.96 -3.95 5.20
N ARG A 53 -0.76 -3.34 6.37
CA ARG A 53 -0.48 -4.05 7.63
C ARG A 53 -1.63 -4.97 8.04
N GLU A 54 -2.85 -4.46 7.97
CA GLU A 54 -4.05 -5.23 8.29
C GLU A 54 -4.19 -6.40 7.31
N HIS A 55 -3.98 -6.17 6.01
CA HIS A 55 -3.99 -7.25 5.03
C HIS A 55 -2.94 -8.33 5.35
N GLU A 56 -1.68 -7.93 5.59
CA GLU A 56 -0.58 -8.84 5.96
C GLU A 56 -0.93 -9.70 7.18
N SER A 57 -1.60 -9.14 8.18
CA SER A 57 -2.00 -9.86 9.40
C SER A 57 -3.06 -10.94 9.15
N HIS A 58 -3.78 -10.87 8.02
CA HIS A 58 -4.80 -11.85 7.61
C HIS A 58 -4.31 -12.78 6.49
N VAL A 59 -3.12 -12.57 5.94
CA VAL A 59 -2.51 -13.52 5.01
C VAL A 59 -1.94 -14.68 5.83
N PRO A 60 -2.43 -15.93 5.64
CA PRO A 60 -1.84 -17.07 6.30
C PRO A 60 -0.37 -17.19 5.86
N GLN A 61 0.54 -17.22 6.82
CA GLN A 61 1.97 -17.42 6.53
C GLN A 61 2.12 -18.83 5.93
N PRO A 62 2.84 -18.98 4.80
CA PRO A 62 3.17 -20.31 4.32
C PRO A 62 3.98 -21.05 5.39
N VAL A 63 3.49 -22.24 5.78
CA VAL A 63 4.16 -23.18 6.70
C VAL A 63 5.44 -23.73 6.09
#